data_AF-A0A7W0KPB8-F1
#
_entry.id   AF-A0A7W0KPB8-F1
#
_cell.length_a   1.000
_cell.length_b   1.000
_cell.length_c   1.000
_cell.angle_alpha   90.00
_cell.angle_beta   90.00
_cell.angle_gamma   90.00
#
_symmetry.space_group_name_H-M   'P 1'
#
loop_
_entity.id
_entity.type
_entity.pdbx_description
1 polymer ?
#
loop_
_entity_poly.entity_id
_entity_poly.type
_entity_poly.pdbx_seq_one_letter_code
_entity_poly.pdbx_strand_id
1 'polypeptide(L)'
;MHAIHARTHPLPEQEAKVTAGPFPWEEAHAAPEDQAVGLELEFIELVQRRTSIPDENDGEAVALDREIDQTLTALGSITPLSLTG
;
A
#
# COMPACT_ATOMS: atom_id res chain seq x y z
N MET A 1 -8.85 -47.38 -24.90
CA MET A 1 -8.32 -46.02 -24.69
C MET A 1 -9.48 -45.11 -24.33
N HIS A 2 -9.59 -44.66 -23.09
CA HIS A 2 -10.63 -43.72 -22.64
C HIS A 2 -9.97 -42.34 -22.47
N ALA A 3 -10.44 -41.36 -23.23
CA ALA A 3 -9.98 -39.98 -23.13
C ALA A 3 -10.74 -39.27 -22.00
N ILE A 4 -10.03 -38.96 -20.91
CA ILE A 4 -10.54 -38.15 -19.81
C ILE A 4 -10.71 -36.72 -20.33
N HIS A 5 -11.96 -36.25 -20.44
CA HIS A 5 -12.24 -34.84 -20.70
C HIS A 5 -11.99 -34.05 -19.42
N ALA A 6 -10.89 -33.29 -19.38
CA ALA A 6 -10.64 -32.32 -18.34
C ALA A 6 -11.71 -31.23 -18.43
N ARG A 7 -12.60 -31.20 -17.45
CA ARG A 7 -13.63 -30.17 -17.30
C ARG A 7 -12.95 -28.91 -16.75
N THR A 8 -12.50 -28.03 -17.64
CA THR A 8 -12.02 -26.71 -17.26
C THR A 8 -13.22 -25.89 -16.76
N HIS A 9 -13.41 -25.87 -15.45
CA HIS A 9 -14.25 -24.85 -14.82
C HIS A 9 -13.42 -23.56 -14.75
N PRO A 10 -13.78 -22.48 -15.45
CA PRO A 10 -13.19 -21.18 -15.16
C PRO A 10 -13.60 -20.80 -13.75
N LEU A 11 -12.62 -20.51 -12.89
CA LEU A 11 -12.87 -19.80 -11.64
C LEU A 11 -13.58 -18.50 -12.00
N PRO A 12 -14.68 -18.11 -11.32
CA PRO A 12 -15.28 -16.81 -11.58
C PRO A 12 -14.20 -15.76 -11.31
N GLU A 13 -13.92 -14.96 -12.34
CA GLU A 13 -13.14 -13.73 -12.23
C GLU A 13 -13.85 -12.87 -11.19
N GLN A 14 -13.42 -12.98 -9.94
CA GLN A 14 -13.73 -11.97 -8.95
C GLN A 14 -12.98 -10.74 -9.44
N GLU A 15 -13.68 -9.94 -10.25
CA GLU A 15 -13.39 -8.52 -10.40
C GLU A 15 -13.24 -7.98 -8.98
N ALA A 16 -12.00 -7.87 -8.51
CA ALA A 16 -11.66 -7.15 -7.31
C ALA A 16 -12.03 -5.70 -7.62
N LYS A 17 -13.30 -5.37 -7.38
CA LYS A 17 -13.83 -4.03 -7.45
C LYS A 17 -12.97 -3.23 -6.50
N VAL A 18 -12.03 -2.47 -7.06
CA VAL A 18 -11.21 -1.51 -6.34
C VAL A 18 -12.18 -0.61 -5.60
N THR A 19 -12.36 -0.87 -4.31
CA THR A 19 -13.23 -0.07 -3.47
C THR A 19 -12.54 1.28 -3.33
N ALA A 20 -13.07 2.29 -4.03
CA ALA A 20 -12.70 3.69 -3.88
C ALA A 20 -13.14 4.27 -2.52
N GLY A 21 -13.06 3.47 -1.47
CA GLY A 21 -13.29 3.85 -0.09
C GLY A 21 -11.94 3.88 0.65
N PRO A 22 -11.88 4.60 1.79
CA PRO A 22 -10.71 4.59 2.64
C PRO A 22 -10.35 3.15 3.02
N PHE A 23 -9.06 2.88 3.17
CA PHE A 23 -8.62 1.56 3.62
C PHE A 23 -9.16 1.27 5.03
N PRO A 24 -9.40 0.00 5.40
CA PRO A 24 -9.99 -0.33 6.71
C PRO A 24 -9.21 0.22 7.92
N TRP A 25 -7.90 0.45 7.80
CA TRP A 25 -7.06 1.06 8.85
C TRP A 25 -7.13 2.59 8.91
N GLU A 26 -7.77 3.23 7.93
CA GLU A 26 -8.08 4.67 7.91
C GLU A 26 -9.43 4.97 8.59
N GLU A 27 -10.20 3.95 8.96
CA GLU A 27 -11.41 4.12 9.77
C GLU A 27 -11.03 4.60 11.18
N ALA A 28 -11.76 5.59 11.72
CA ALA A 28 -11.50 6.23 13.02
C ALA A 28 -11.55 5.29 14.25
N HIS A 29 -11.74 3.99 14.04
CA HIS A 29 -11.76 2.94 15.05
C HIS A 29 -10.51 2.04 15.03
N ALA A 30 -9.60 2.22 14.08
CA ALA A 30 -8.31 1.53 14.11
C ALA A 30 -7.56 1.91 15.40
N ALA A 31 -7.00 0.92 16.09
CA ALA A 31 -6.09 1.22 17.18
C ALA A 31 -4.89 2.03 16.63
N PRO A 32 -4.29 2.95 17.39
CA PRO A 32 -3.13 3.72 16.93
C PRO A 32 -2.01 2.83 16.37
N GLU A 33 -1.85 1.63 16.93
CA GLU A 33 -0.91 0.63 16.46
C GLU A 33 -1.26 0.08 15.08
N ASP A 34 -2.55 -0.20 14.80
CA ASP A 34 -3.00 -0.67 13.49
C ASP A 34 -2.85 0.42 12.43
N GLN A 35 -3.11 1.68 12.81
CA GLN A 35 -2.90 2.83 11.94
C GLN A 35 -1.41 3.02 11.61
N ALA A 36 -0.52 2.87 12.60
CA ALA A 36 0.93 2.92 12.38
C ALA A 36 1.39 1.84 11.40
N VAL A 37 0.96 0.59 11.59
CA VAL A 37 1.29 -0.52 10.68
C VAL A 37 0.77 -0.25 9.26
N GLY A 38 -0.44 0.28 9.12
CA GLY A 38 -0.99 0.67 7.82
C GLY A 38 -0.11 1.68 7.08
N LEU A 39 0.31 2.74 7.77
CA LEU A 39 1.20 3.77 7.21
C LEU A 39 2.62 3.25 6.95
N GLU A 40 3.14 2.32 7.77
CA GLU A 40 4.44 1.66 7.52
C GLU A 40 4.40 0.86 6.22
N LEU A 41 3.32 0.11 5.97
CA LEU A 41 3.13 -0.65 4.74
C LEU A 41 3.01 0.26 3.52
N GLU A 42 2.23 1.34 3.64
CA GLU A 42 2.11 2.36 2.59
C GLU A 42 3.46 3.00 2.27
N PHE A 43 4.24 3.38 3.28
CA PHE A 43 5.59 3.93 3.09
C PHE A 43 6.50 2.97 2.33
N ILE A 44 6.49 1.67 2.67
CA ILE A 44 7.28 0.66 1.98
C ILE A 44 6.87 0.56 0.50
N GLU A 45 5.57 0.57 0.19
CA GLU A 45 5.07 0.51 -1.18
C GLU A 45 5.49 1.76 -1.98
N LEU A 46 5.33 2.95 -1.41
CA LEU A 46 5.70 4.21 -2.05
C LEU A 46 7.19 4.25 -2.38
N VAL A 47 8.05 3.84 -1.45
CA VAL A 47 9.50 3.74 -1.69
C VAL A 47 9.81 2.73 -2.79
N GLN A 48 9.16 1.57 -2.81
CA GLN A 48 9.34 0.58 -3.87
C GLN A 48 8.95 1.14 -5.25
N ARG A 49 7.80 1.80 -5.35
CA ARG A 49 7.35 2.47 -6.57
C ARG A 49 8.35 3.53 -7.00
N ARG A 50 8.84 4.36 -6.08
CA ARG A 50 9.82 5.41 -6.36
C ARG A 50 11.15 4.86 -6.88
N THR A 51 11.64 3.76 -6.31
CA THR A 51 12.88 3.09 -6.77
C THR A 51 12.78 2.51 -8.17
N SER A 52 11.55 2.27 -8.66
CA SER A 52 11.29 1.77 -10.01
C SER A 52 11.35 2.88 -11.08
N ILE A 53 11.40 4.16 -10.67
CA ILE A 53 11.49 5.32 -11.56
C ILE A 53 12.90 5.91 -11.49
N PRO A 54 13.75 5.69 -12.51
CA PRO A 54 15.15 6.12 -12.46
C PRO A 54 15.36 7.62 -12.72
N ASP A 55 14.43 8.28 -13.41
CA ASP A 55 14.50 9.72 -13.64
C ASP A 55 13.88 10.46 -12.45
N GLU A 56 14.71 11.21 -11.73
CA GLU A 56 14.28 12.00 -10.58
C GLU A 56 13.43 13.21 -10.96
N ASN A 57 13.46 13.63 -12.23
CA ASN A 57 12.66 14.73 -12.73
C ASN A 57 11.32 14.28 -13.33
N ASP A 58 11.05 12.97 -13.35
CA ASP A 58 9.75 12.47 -13.77
C ASP A 58 8.66 13.02 -12.85
N GLY A 59 7.53 13.45 -13.43
CA GLY A 59 6.44 14.03 -12.66
C GLY A 59 5.84 13.05 -11.64
N GLU A 60 5.83 11.75 -11.94
CA GLU A 60 5.42 10.70 -11.03
C GLU A 60 6.44 10.50 -9.90
N ALA A 61 7.74 10.54 -10.20
CA ALA A 61 8.79 10.49 -9.17
C ALA A 61 8.64 11.62 -8.15
N VAL A 62 8.44 12.86 -8.62
CA VAL A 62 8.24 14.03 -7.75
C VAL A 62 6.95 13.93 -6.92
N ALA A 63 5.88 13.36 -7.49
CA ALA A 63 4.65 13.13 -6.77
C ALA A 63 4.83 12.09 -5.66
N LEU A 64 5.48 10.96 -5.98
CA LEU A 64 5.82 9.91 -5.01
C LEU A 64 6.71 10.43 -3.89
N ASP A 65 7.73 11.24 -4.21
CA ASP A 65 8.60 11.84 -3.18
C ASP A 65 7.79 12.69 -2.19
N ARG A 66 6.79 13.43 -2.68
CA ARG A 66 5.88 14.19 -1.81
C ARG A 66 4.96 13.30 -0.97
N GLU A 67 4.43 12.22 -1.54
CA GLU A 67 3.59 11.25 -0.81
C GLU A 67 4.40 10.57 0.30
N ILE A 68 5.64 10.17 -0.01
CA ILE A 68 6.60 9.61 0.96
C ILE A 68 6.82 10.56 2.14
N ASP A 69 7.09 11.85 1.88
CA ASP A 69 7.29 12.86 2.92
C ASP A 69 6.04 13.04 3.82
N GLN A 70 4.84 12.96 3.22
CA GLN A 70 3.58 13.06 3.96
C GLN A 70 3.37 11.84 4.86
N THR A 71 3.58 10.63 4.34
CA THR A 71 3.45 9.38 5.11
C THR A 71 4.47 9.33 6.24
N LEU A 72 5.71 9.78 6.03
CA LEU A 72 6.73 9.92 7.08
C LEU A 72 6.29 10.88 8.19
N THR A 73 5.71 12.02 7.81
CA THR A 73 5.19 13.00 8.77
C THR A 73 4.04 12.41 9.59
N ALA A 74 3.14 11.67 8.95
CA ALA A 74 2.02 10.99 9.62
C ALA A 74 2.54 9.91 10.59
N LEU A 75 3.49 9.07 10.18
CA LEU A 75 4.13 8.07 11.04
C LEU A 75 4.76 8.68 12.29
N GLY A 76 5.51 9.78 12.13
CA GLY A 76 6.13 10.50 13.24
C GLY A 76 5.13 11.18 14.19
N SER A 77 3.87 11.36 13.77
CA SER A 77 2.81 11.89 14.63
C SER A 77 2.10 10.82 15.47
N ILE A 78 2.11 9.57 15.01
CA ILE A 78 1.44 8.43 15.67
C ILE A 78 2.42 7.67 16.57
N THR A 79 3.67 7.53 16.12
CA THR A 79 4.74 6.99 16.94
C THR A 79 5.45 8.16 17.63
N PRO A 80 5.26 8.38 18.95
CA PRO A 80 6.13 9.30 19.66
C PRO A 80 7.54 8.75 19.54
N LEU A 81 8.40 9.43 18.77
CA LEU A 81 9.80 9.09 18.57
C LEU A 81 10.44 8.71 19.92
N SER A 82 10.57 7.41 20.18
CA SER A 82 11.58 6.88 21.09
C SER A 82 12.91 6.87 20.32
N LEU A 83 13.36 8.06 19.96
CA LEU A 83 14.63 8.32 19.27
C LEU A 83 15.58 9.09 20.21
N THR A 84 15.52 8.74 21.50
CA THR A 84 16.61 8.93 22.45
C THR A 84 17.31 7.58 22.65
N GLY A 85 18.33 7.31 21.84
CA GLY A 85 19.19 6.15 21.93
C GLY A 85 20.52 6.42 21.26
#